data_AF-A0A3N4MA30-F1
#
_entry.id   AF-A0A3N4MA30-F1
#
_cell.length_a   1.000
_cell.length_b   1.000
_cell.length_c   1.000
_cell.angle_alpha   90.00
_cell.angle_beta   90.00
_cell.angle_gamma   90.00
#
_symmetry.space_group_name_H-M   'P 1'
#
loop_
_entity.id
_entity.type
_entity.pdbx_description
1 polymer ?
#
loop_
_entity_poly.entity_id
_entity_poly.type
_entity_poly.pdbx_seq_one_letter_code
_entity_poly.pdbx_strand_id
1 'polypeptide(L)' 'MPILSDDEIIRLTKRKQKSAQQKILRFMGIEHRTRPDGSVIVSRSHIEKTLDGDSVNNRIIRRTEPDWSIFNAKTSPK' A
#
# COMPACT_ATOMS: atom_id res chain seq x y z
N MET A 1 14.29 10.68 -5.65
CA MET A 1 13.25 9.63 -5.75
C MET A 1 12.72 9.61 -7.17
N PRO A 2 13.00 8.57 -7.98
CA PRO A 2 12.48 8.50 -9.34
C PRO A 2 11.00 8.10 -9.33
N ILE A 3 10.17 8.98 -9.85
CA ILE A 3 8.79 8.67 -10.25
C ILE A 3 8.81 8.01 -11.62
N LEU A 4 7.86 7.11 -11.89
CA LEU A 4 7.73 6.53 -13.23
C LEU A 4 7.21 7.56 -14.22
N SER A 5 7.77 7.51 -15.42
CA SER A 5 7.23 8.19 -16.59
C SER A 5 5.95 7.52 -17.09
N ASP A 6 5.17 8.27 -17.88
CA ASP A 6 3.94 7.75 -18.48
C ASP A 6 4.19 6.51 -19.35
N ASP A 7 5.30 6.47 -20.10
CA ASP A 7 5.65 5.31 -20.94
C ASP A 7 5.95 4.07 -20.10
N GLU A 8 6.59 4.23 -18.95
CA GLU A 8 6.84 3.13 -18.02
C GLU A 8 5.54 2.62 -17.40
N ILE A 9 4.61 3.52 -17.05
CA ILE A 9 3.28 3.14 -16.56
C ILE A 9 2.51 2.38 -17.63
N ILE A 10 2.58 2.81 -18.90
CA ILE A 10 1.97 2.10 -20.02
C ILE A 10 2.61 0.73 -20.21
N ARG A 11 3.95 0.63 -20.15
CA ARG A 11 4.67 -0.66 -20.26
C ARG A 11 4.30 -1.62 -19.14
N LEU A 12 4.22 -1.13 -17.90
CA LEU A 12 3.88 -1.93 -16.72
C LEU A 12 2.43 -2.42 -16.76
N THR A 13 1.49 -1.54 -17.11
CA THR A 13 0.05 -1.86 -17.07
C THR A 13 -0.48 -2.46 -18.37
N LYS A 14 0.24 -2.31 -19.49
CA LYS A 14 -0.22 -2.57 -20.87
C LYS A 14 -1.51 -1.83 -21.24
N ARG A 15 -1.81 -0.71 -20.57
CA ARG A 15 -3.02 0.10 -20.81
C ARG A 15 -2.64 1.55 -21.15
N LYS A 16 -3.41 2.16 -22.05
CA LYS A 16 -3.28 3.59 -22.39
C LYS A 16 -4.23 4.50 -21.58
N GLN A 17 -5.42 4.00 -21.25
CA GLN A 17 -6.41 4.77 -20.52
C GLN A 17 -6.05 4.88 -19.03
N LYS A 18 -5.97 6.10 -18.49
CA LYS A 18 -5.54 6.37 -17.10
C LYS A 18 -6.41 5.63 -16.05
N SER A 19 -7.72 5.54 -16.24
CA SER A 19 -8.62 4.79 -15.35
C SER A 19 -8.34 3.28 -15.35
N ALA A 20 -7.99 2.71 -16.50
CA ALA A 20 -7.60 1.31 -16.62
C ALA A 20 -6.23 1.05 -15.97
N GLN A 21 -5.28 1.99 -16.11
CA GLN A 21 -3.98 1.93 -15.43
C GLN A 21 -4.16 1.89 -13.91
N GLN A 22 -5.00 2.76 -13.34
CA GLN A 22 -5.30 2.78 -11.91
C GLN A 22 -5.87 1.45 -11.42
N LYS A 23 -6.79 0.83 -12.17
CA LYS A 23 -7.35 -0.50 -11.82
C LYS A 23 -6.27 -1.57 -11.77
N ILE A 24 -5.38 -1.60 -12.76
CA ILE A 24 -4.28 -2.58 -12.82
C ILE A 24 -3.27 -2.34 -11.68
N LEU A 25 -2.90 -1.09 -11.40
CA LEU A 25 -2.01 -0.74 -10.29
C LEU A 25 -2.60 -1.16 -8.94
N ARG A 26 -3.90 -0.94 -8.72
CA ARG A 26 -4.61 -1.45 -7.53
C ARG A 26 -4.60 -2.97 -7.44
N PHE A 27 -4.86 -3.65 -8.56
CA PHE A 27 -4.84 -5.10 -8.63
C PHE A 27 -3.45 -5.67 -8.30
N MET A 28 -2.38 -5.00 -8.72
CA MET A 28 -1.00 -5.36 -8.39
C MET A 28 -0.57 -4.97 -6.97
N GLY A 29 -1.44 -4.34 -6.16
CA GLY A 29 -1.10 -3.86 -4.82
C GLY A 29 -0.13 -2.68 -4.80
N ILE A 30 0.03 -1.98 -5.92
CA ILE A 30 0.96 -0.86 -6.06
C ILE A 30 0.25 0.45 -5.68
N GLU A 31 0.76 1.12 -4.65
CA GLU A 31 0.29 2.44 -4.27
C GLU A 31 0.60 3.46 -5.38
N HIS A 32 -0.42 4.21 -5.75
CA HIS A 32 -0.34 5.25 -6.78
C HIS A 32 -1.13 6.47 -6.33
N ARG A 33 -0.72 7.65 -6.80
CA ARG A 33 -1.42 8.92 -6.57
C ARG A 33 -1.93 9.49 -7.88
N THR A 34 -3.07 10.16 -7.84
CA THR A 34 -3.65 10.82 -9.01
C THR A 34 -3.35 12.30 -8.93
N ARG A 35 -2.77 12.86 -10.00
CA ARG A 35 -2.55 14.30 -10.15
C ARG A 35 -3.90 14.99 -10.44
N PRO A 36 -4.08 16.29 -10.18
CA PRO A 36 -5.31 16.99 -10.54
C PRO A 36 -5.69 16.88 -12.03
N ASP A 37 -4.69 16.72 -12.89
CA ASP A 37 -4.82 16.47 -14.34
C ASP A 37 -5.25 15.02 -14.69
N GLY A 38 -5.44 14.14 -13.70
CA GLY A 38 -5.85 12.74 -13.92
C GLY A 38 -4.71 11.77 -14.27
N SER A 39 -3.50 12.28 -14.50
CA SER A 39 -2.29 11.46 -14.66
C SER A 39 -1.91 10.72 -13.37
N VAL A 40 -1.30 9.54 -13.51
CA VAL A 40 -0.96 8.65 -12.40
C VAL A 40 0.50 8.81 -12.01
N ILE A 41 0.77 8.95 -10.72
CA ILE A 41 2.11 9.03 -10.15
C ILE A 41 2.37 7.73 -9.38
N VAL A 42 3.47 7.06 -9.72
CA VAL A 42 3.92 5.85 -9.05
C VAL A 42 5.39 6.01 -8.66
N SER A 43 5.73 5.63 -7.43
CA SER A 43 7.11 5.63 -6.94
C SER A 43 7.83 4.37 -7.40
N ARG A 44 9.00 4.49 -8.03
CA ARG A 44 9.77 3.33 -8.49
C ARG A 44 10.19 2.42 -7.33
N SER A 45 10.64 3.01 -6.22
CA SER A 45 11.03 2.25 -5.03
C SER A 45 9.89 1.46 -4.41
N HIS A 46 8.63 1.92 -4.57
CA HIS A 46 7.48 1.16 -4.11
C HIS A 46 7.24 -0.08 -4.97
N ILE A 47 7.40 0.05 -6.30
CA ILE A 47 7.26 -1.07 -7.24
C ILE A 47 8.31 -2.15 -6.93
N GLU A 48 9.57 -1.78 -6.82
CA GLU A 48 10.68 -2.68 -6.47
C GLU A 48 10.34 -3.45 -5.19
N LYS A 49 10.01 -2.73 -4.11
CA LYS A 49 9.60 -3.35 -2.85
C LYS A 49 8.38 -4.27 -2.97
N THR A 50 7.42 -3.93 -3.82
CA THR A 50 6.24 -4.77 -4.02
C THR A 50 6.51 -6.03 -4.82
N LEU A 51 7.34 -5.94 -5.86
CA LEU A 51 7.67 -7.03 -6.77
C LEU A 51 8.74 -7.97 -6.20
N ASP A 52 9.68 -7.45 -5.41
CA ASP A 52 10.72 -8.24 -4.73
C ASP A 52 10.16 -9.09 -3.55
N GLY A 53 8.84 -9.11 -3.36
CA GLY A 53 8.15 -9.97 -2.37
C GLY A 53 8.17 -9.44 -0.93
N ASP A 54 8.70 -8.25 -0.69
CA ASP A 54 8.87 -7.70 0.66
C ASP A 54 7.56 -7.07 1.20
N SER A 55 6.67 -6.67 0.28
CA SER A 55 5.39 -6.01 0.61
C SER A 55 4.31 -6.94 1.20
N VAL A 56 4.51 -8.26 1.21
CA VAL A 56 3.56 -9.21 1.82
C VAL A 56 3.53 -9.09 3.35
N ASN A 57 4.58 -8.51 3.96
CA ASN A 57 4.76 -8.48 5.41
C ASN A 57 4.25 -7.21 6.13
N ASN A 58 3.76 -6.18 5.43
CA ASN A 58 3.34 -4.94 6.10
C ASN A 58 1.82 -4.76 6.25
N ARG A 59 1.02 -5.83 6.12
CA ARG A 59 -0.24 -5.85 6.87
C ARG A 59 0.17 -5.86 8.32
N ILE A 60 0.13 -4.69 8.96
CA ILE A 60 0.19 -4.53 10.41
C ILE A 60 -0.74 -5.60 10.96
N ILE A 61 -0.15 -6.67 11.48
CA ILE A 61 -0.87 -7.70 12.22
C ILE A 61 -1.33 -6.94 13.45
N ARG A 62 -2.54 -6.39 13.41
CA ARG A 62 -3.23 -5.95 14.61
C ARG A 62 -3.41 -7.21 15.43
N ARG A 63 -2.45 -7.46 16.32
CA ARG A 63 -2.57 -8.51 17.32
C ARG A 63 -3.84 -8.13 18.08
N THR A 64 -4.90 -8.89 17.83
CA THR A 64 -6.12 -8.80 18.64
C THR A 64 -5.76 -9.52 19.91
N GLU A 65 -5.03 -8.82 20.76
CA GLU A 65 -4.79 -9.21 22.12
C GLU A 65 -6.04 -8.75 22.89
N PRO A 66 -6.79 -9.68 23.53
CA PRO A 66 -7.71 -9.35 24.61
C PRO A 66 -7.15 -8.29 25.58
N ASP A 67 -7.98 -7.63 26.36
CA ASP A 67 -7.48 -6.73 27.39
C ASP A 67 -7.25 -7.52 28.70
N TRP A 68 -6.01 -7.97 28.95
CA TRP A 68 -5.66 -8.69 30.19
C TRP A 68 -5.67 -7.80 31.43
N SER A 69 -5.82 -6.47 31.28
CA SER A 69 -5.90 -5.51 32.39
C SER A 69 -7.06 -5.80 33.35
N ILE A 70 -8.04 -6.59 32.91
CA ILE A 70 -9.18 -7.05 33.71
C ILE A 70 -8.74 -7.89 34.92
N PHE A 71 -7.61 -8.62 34.84
CA PHE A 71 -7.15 -9.48 35.93
C PHE A 71 -6.49 -8.71 37.09
N ASN A 72 -5.97 -7.50 36.85
CA ASN A 72 -5.26 -6.72 37.88
C ASN A 72 -6.15 -5.72 38.65
N ALA A 73 -7.43 -5.62 38.33
CA ALA A 73 -8.32 -4.60 38.90
C ALA A 73 -8.80 -4.86 40.34
N LYS A 74 -8.32 -5.90 41.02
CA LYS A 74 -8.77 -6.24 42.38
C LYS A 74 -7.60 -6.44 43.32
N THR A 75 -7.16 -5.37 43.97
CA THR A 75 -6.85 -5.30 45.41
C THR A 75 -6.22 -3.95 45.75
N SER A 76 -7.04 -3.00 46.18
CA SER A 76 -6.58 -1.90 47.03
C SER A 76 -7.47 -1.89 48.26
N PRO A 77 -6.99 -2.43 49.40
CA PRO A 77 -7.63 -2.16 50.67
C PRO A 77 -7.29 -0.72 51.08
N LYS A 78 -8.29 -0.05 51.64
CA LYS A 78 -8.24 1.32 52.17
C LYS A 78 -7.68 1.33 53.57
#